data_AF-A0A927CCC2-F1
#
_entry.id   AF-A0A927CCC2-F1
#
_cell.length_a   1.000
_cell.length_b   1.000
_cell.length_c   1.000
_cell.angle_alpha   90.00
_cell.angle_beta   90.00
_cell.angle_gamma   90.00
#
_symmetry.space_group_name_H-M   'P 1'
#
loop_
_entity.id
_entity.type
_entity.pdbx_description
1 polymer ?
#
loop_
_entity_poly.entity_id
_entity_poly.type
_entity_poly.pdbx_seq_one_letter_code
_entity_poly.pdbx_strand_id
1 'polypeptide(L)'
;MLTILKFAATFPLFLVSLVVCWRMLHKERYINYIWLSFLVPAILQFLLVWISKEGSELWLKVFMGIHIAFTVFAAFIVWFLRQLARAYKN
;
A
#
# COMPACT_ATOMS: atom_id res chain seq x y z
N MET A 1 -20.79 -9.52 12.11
CA MET A 1 -19.96 -8.77 13.09
C MET A 1 -18.47 -8.84 12.75
N LEU A 2 -17.91 -10.02 12.39
CA LEU A 2 -16.51 -10.15 11.91
C LEU A 2 -16.21 -9.33 10.63
N THR A 3 -17.16 -9.19 9.71
CA THR A 3 -17.00 -8.45 8.45
C THR A 3 -16.83 -6.95 8.65
N ILE A 4 -17.61 -6.35 9.57
CA ILE A 4 -17.47 -4.93 9.95
C ILE A 4 -16.12 -4.70 10.64
N LEU A 5 -15.65 -5.64 11.47
CA LEU A 5 -14.34 -5.57 12.11
C LEU A 5 -13.20 -5.71 11.09
N LYS A 6 -13.33 -6.62 10.11
CA LYS A 6 -12.39 -6.76 8.98
C LYS A 6 -12.34 -5.49 8.12
N PHE A 7 -13.49 -4.84 7.90
CA PHE A 7 -13.61 -3.57 7.16
C PHE A 7 -12.98 -2.40 7.93
N ALA A 8 -13.28 -2.30 9.22
CA ALA A 8 -12.69 -1.30 10.11
C ALA A 8 -11.19 -1.51 10.31
N ALA A 9 -10.62 -2.68 10.04
CA ALA A 9 -9.18 -2.92 10.08
C ALA A 9 -8.48 -2.61 8.74
N THR A 10 -9.15 -2.83 7.61
CA THR A 10 -8.56 -2.65 6.26
C THR A 10 -8.50 -1.19 5.82
N PHE A 11 -9.53 -0.39 6.16
CA PHE A 11 -9.61 1.02 5.79
C PHE A 11 -8.57 1.92 6.47
N PRO A 12 -8.33 1.82 7.81
CA PRO A 12 -7.32 2.61 8.48
C PRO A 12 -5.91 2.25 8.02
N LEU A 13 -5.64 0.98 7.68
CA LEU A 13 -4.34 0.57 7.16
C LEU A 13 -3.99 1.33 5.87
N PHE A 14 -4.95 1.46 4.95
CA PHE A 14 -4.77 2.23 3.72
C PHE A 14 -4.59 3.73 3.98
N LEU A 15 -5.39 4.30 4.89
CA LEU A 15 -5.26 5.70 5.32
C LEU A 15 -3.90 5.97 5.97
N VAL A 16 -3.41 5.07 6.81
CA VAL A 16 -2.08 5.16 7.41
C VAL A 16 -1.00 5.10 6.33
N SER A 17 -1.12 4.22 5.33
CA SER A 17 -0.20 4.17 4.18
C SER A 17 -0.14 5.51 3.44
N LEU A 18 -1.27 6.16 3.23
CA LEU A 18 -1.35 7.47 2.58
C LEU A 18 -0.72 8.57 3.44
N VAL A 19 -1.00 8.61 4.74
CA VAL A 19 -0.42 9.59 5.67
C VAL A 19 1.10 9.42 5.77
N VAL A 20 1.57 8.18 5.84
CA VAL A 20 3.01 7.86 5.83
C VAL A 20 3.63 8.26 4.50
N CYS A 21 2.99 7.94 3.37
CA CYS A 21 3.44 8.35 2.03
C CYS A 21 3.60 9.88 1.95
N TRP A 22 2.59 10.64 2.35
CA TRP A 22 2.64 12.11 2.39
C TRP A 22 3.81 12.63 3.21
N ARG A 23 4.02 12.06 4.40
CA ARG A 23 5.12 12.47 5.30
C ARG A 23 6.50 12.10 4.75
N MET A 24 6.61 10.97 4.04
CA MET A 24 7.84 10.50 3.41
C MET A 24 8.16 11.30 2.14
N LEU A 25 7.15 11.74 1.38
CA LEU A 25 7.30 12.64 0.23
C LEU A 25 7.95 13.97 0.63
N HIS A 26 7.54 14.54 1.77
CA HIS A 26 8.14 15.77 2.31
C HIS A 26 9.60 15.61 2.77
N LYS A 27 10.07 14.38 2.94
CA LYS A 27 11.43 14.08 3.34
C LYS A 27 12.10 13.30 2.22
N GLU A 28 12.73 14.01 1.28
CA GLU A 28 13.39 13.45 0.09
C GLU A 28 14.22 12.17 0.35
N ARG A 29 14.82 12.06 1.55
CA ARG A 29 15.57 10.90 2.02
C ARG A 29 14.79 9.57 2.01
N TYR A 30 13.46 9.60 2.06
CA TYR A 30 12.63 8.40 2.20
C TYR A 30 11.79 8.05 0.96
N ILE A 31 11.97 8.77 -0.15
CA ILE A 31 11.26 8.48 -1.40
C ILE A 31 11.43 7.02 -1.81
N ASN A 32 12.64 6.47 -1.66
CA ASN A 32 12.95 5.06 -1.96
C ASN A 32 12.18 4.04 -1.09
N TYR A 33 11.59 4.45 0.03
CA TYR A 33 10.87 3.57 0.95
C TYR A 33 9.35 3.81 0.93
N ILE A 34 8.84 4.71 0.09
CA ILE A 34 7.40 5.00 0.01
C ILE A 34 6.60 3.76 -0.39
N TRP A 35 7.09 2.95 -1.31
CA TRP A 35 6.39 1.73 -1.73
C TRP A 35 6.23 0.71 -0.59
N LEU A 36 7.14 0.70 0.40
CA LEU A 36 7.02 -0.18 1.58
C LEU A 36 5.83 0.19 2.47
N SER A 37 5.41 1.46 2.50
CA SER A 37 4.25 1.87 3.30
C SER A 37 2.94 1.31 2.75
N PHE A 38 2.90 0.91 1.47
CA PHE A 38 1.76 0.23 0.85
C PHE A 38 1.94 -1.29 0.82
N LEU A 39 3.18 -1.77 0.63
CA LEU A 39 3.48 -3.21 0.57
C LEU A 39 3.18 -3.93 1.89
N VAL A 40 3.64 -3.39 3.03
CA VAL A 40 3.48 -4.02 4.35
C VAL A 40 2.00 -4.25 4.69
N PRO A 41 1.11 -3.24 4.59
CA PRO A 41 -0.31 -3.45 4.83
C PRO A 41 -0.98 -4.35 3.77
N ALA A 42 -0.52 -4.35 2.51
CA ALA A 42 -1.03 -5.28 1.50
C ALA A 42 -0.73 -6.74 1.85
N ILE A 43 0.50 -7.04 2.32
CA ILE A 43 0.88 -8.39 2.78
C ILE A 43 0.08 -8.79 4.02
N LEU A 44 -0.09 -7.87 4.98
CA LEU A 44 -0.89 -8.14 6.18
C LEU A 44 -2.35 -8.43 5.83
N GLN A 45 -2.93 -7.67 4.90
CA GLN A 45 -4.29 -7.93 4.40
C GLN A 45 -4.38 -9.28 3.66
N PHE A 46 -3.37 -9.63 2.86
CA PHE A 46 -3.30 -10.94 2.19
C PHE A 46 -3.31 -12.09 3.21
N LEU A 47 -2.49 -12.00 4.27
CA LEU A 47 -2.45 -13.01 5.33
C LEU A 47 -3.79 -13.12 6.06
N LEU A 48 -4.44 -12.00 6.37
CA LEU A 48 -5.76 -11.99 7.02
C LEU A 48 -6.85 -12.63 6.15
N VAL A 49 -6.81 -12.39 4.83
CA VAL A 49 -7.72 -13.03 3.86
C VAL A 49 -7.44 -14.53 3.76
N TRP A 50 -6.17 -14.93 3.71
CA TRP A 50 -5.75 -16.34 3.60
C TRP A 50 -6.16 -17.19 4.82
N ILE A 51 -6.03 -16.62 6.02
CA ILE A 51 -6.37 -17.31 7.28
C ILE A 51 -7.89 -17.40 7.47
N SER A 52 -8.67 -16.51 6.84
CA SER A 52 -10.13 -16.51 6.91
C SER A 52 -10.71 -17.70 6.12
N LYS A 53 -11.08 -18.78 6.82
CA LYS A 53 -11.75 -19.98 6.25
C LYS A 53 -13.15 -19.70 5.67
N GLU A 54 -13.79 -18.61 6.07
CA GLU A 54 -15.05 -18.18 5.47
C GLU A 54 -14.76 -17.64 4.08
N GLY A 55 -15.45 -18.19 3.06
CA GLY A 55 -15.35 -17.82 1.64
C GLY A 55 -15.38 -16.31 1.45
N SER A 56 -14.20 -15.71 1.56
CA SER A 56 -14.04 -14.30 1.87
C SER A 56 -14.66 -13.50 0.75
N GLU A 57 -15.66 -12.72 1.12
CA GLU A 57 -16.47 -11.83 0.29
C GLU A 57 -15.64 -11.25 -0.87
N LEU A 58 -16.17 -11.35 -2.09
CA LEU A 58 -15.59 -10.82 -3.34
C LEU A 58 -14.93 -9.43 -3.12
N TRP A 59 -15.54 -8.61 -2.27
CA TRP A 59 -15.07 -7.29 -1.84
C TRP A 59 -13.69 -7.27 -1.18
N LEU A 60 -13.34 -8.22 -0.31
CA LEU A 60 -12.01 -8.29 0.31
C LEU A 60 -10.93 -8.57 -0.73
N LYS A 61 -11.23 -9.42 -1.72
CA LYS A 61 -10.32 -9.69 -2.85
C LYS A 61 -10.15 -8.47 -3.75
N VAL A 62 -11.25 -7.77 -4.06
CA VAL A 62 -11.23 -6.52 -4.84
C VAL A 62 -10.41 -5.46 -4.11
N PHE A 63 -10.63 -5.28 -2.80
CA PHE A 63 -9.90 -4.29 -2.00
C PHE A 63 -8.41 -4.60 -1.92
N MET A 64 -8.04 -5.88 -1.73
CA MET A 64 -6.66 -6.34 -1.80
C MET A 64 -6.02 -6.05 -3.16
N GLY A 65 -6.75 -6.29 -4.26
CA GLY A 65 -6.29 -5.99 -5.61
C GLY A 65 -6.01 -4.50 -5.81
N ILE A 66 -6.90 -3.64 -5.33
CA ILE A 66 -6.70 -2.18 -5.35
C ILE A 66 -5.44 -1.80 -4.55
N HIS A 67 -5.25 -2.37 -3.37
CA HIS A 67 -4.09 -2.07 -2.51
C HIS A 67 -2.76 -2.49 -3.17
N ILE A 68 -2.73 -3.64 -3.83
CA ILE A 68 -1.57 -4.10 -4.61
C ILE A 68 -1.32 -3.16 -5.79
N ALA A 69 -2.35 -2.75 -6.52
CA ALA A 69 -2.21 -1.81 -7.64
C ALA A 69 -1.61 -0.48 -7.18
N PHE A 70 -2.06 0.08 -6.04
CA PHE A 70 -1.48 1.27 -5.44
C PHE A 70 -0.01 1.06 -5.03
N THR A 71 0.33 -0.12 -4.50
CA THR A 71 1.71 -0.45 -4.13
C THR A 71 2.62 -0.43 -5.36
N VAL A 72 2.20 -1.06 -6.45
CA VAL A 72 2.94 -1.11 -7.71
C VAL A 72 3.06 0.29 -8.32
N PHE A 73 1.98 1.07 -8.31
CA PHE A 73 1.97 2.45 -8.80
C PHE A 73 2.93 3.35 -8.00
N ALA A 74 2.92 3.25 -6.67
CA ALA A 74 3.86 3.97 -5.82
C ALA A 74 5.31 3.57 -6.10
N ALA A 75 5.61 2.28 -6.26
CA ALA A 75 6.93 1.80 -6.63
C ALA A 75 7.38 2.34 -8.00
N PHE A 76 6.47 2.38 -8.97
CA PHE A 76 6.74 2.93 -10.30
C PHE A 76 7.05 4.43 -10.25
N ILE A 77 6.27 5.23 -9.51
CA ILE A 77 6.54 6.67 -9.32
C ILE A 77 7.92 6.87 -8.70
N VAL A 78 8.25 6.14 -7.64
CA VAL A 78 9.56 6.22 -6.97
C VAL A 78 10.69 5.90 -7.94
N TRP A 79 10.53 4.83 -8.73
CA TRP A 79 11.50 4.47 -9.76
C TRP A 79 11.66 5.57 -10.82
N PHE A 80 10.54 6.13 -11.31
CA PHE A 80 10.54 7.20 -12.30
C PHE A 80 11.23 8.46 -11.78
N LEU A 81 10.90 8.91 -10.56
CA LEU A 81 11.52 10.07 -9.91
C LEU A 81 13.04 9.86 -9.75
N ARG A 82 13.48 8.63 -9.45
CA ARG A 82 14.90 8.29 -9.36
C ARG A 82 15.60 8.41 -10.71
N GLN A 83 14.96 7.98 -11.79
CA GLN A 83 15.51 8.10 -13.14
C GLN A 83 15.59 9.57 -13.56
N LEU A 84 14.56 10.37 -13.24
CA LEU A 84 14.56 11.82 -13.50
C LEU A 84 15.69 12.53 -12.73
N ALA A 85 15.86 12.22 -11.44
CA ALA A 85 16.91 12.81 -10.61
C ALA A 85 18.32 12.44 -11.09
N ARG A 86 18.51 11.23 -11.64
CA ARG A 86 19.78 10.83 -12.27
C ARG A 86 20.02 11.55 -13.59
N ALA A 87 18.98 11.71 -14.41
CA ALA A 87 19.06 12.41 -15.68
C ALA A 87 19.41 13.90 -15.51
N TYR A 88 18.92 14.54 -14.43
CA TYR A 88 19.22 15.94 -14.11
C TYR A 88 20.58 16.18 -13.43
N LYS A 89 21.19 15.13 -12.89
CA LYS A 89 22.49 15.23 -12.20
C LYS A 89 23.67 15.02 -13.16
N ASN A 90 23.42 14.41 -14.32
CA ASN A 90 24.33 14.36 -15.45
C ASN A 90 24.15 15.58 -16.35
#